data_AF-A0A8J7MK77-F1
#
_entry.id   AF-A0A8J7MK77-F1
#
_cell.length_a   1.000
_cell.length_b   1.000
_cell.length_c   1.000
_cell.angle_alpha   90.00
_cell.angle_beta   90.00
_cell.angle_gamma   90.00
#
_symmetry.space_group_name_H-M   'P 1'
#
loop_
_entity.id
_entity.type
_entity.pdbx_description
1 polymer ?
#
loop_
_entity_poly.entity_id
_entity_poly.type
_entity_poly.pdbx_seq_one_letter_code
_entity_poly.pdbx_strand_id
1 'polypeptide(L)'
;MSNISSKNRLEYAKEHDLPFLQGSSFYGLINRKTFYNDDYQKKYGHIPIIKASNTDIRKAIQLCATQCAQGRALNDWEIESILAYYNTIGLKVKDLNLKPAEKKEIETAINENKNLHQAVHKLEEKYLATSPAHFADHKEYTPITEAEKKDTESFKNGQFIYEHSCLHCHEGERYSFFSLDKSKFSFMNLLSRTKANKDGSIYKITRHGTYPLAGKKAYMPLYPMEKMSEDQLTDLQIYIENMAVGNNLAAK
;
A
#
# COMPACT_ATOMS: atom_id res chain seq x y z
N MET A 1 5.54 -14.11 -6.25
CA MET A 1 4.77 -13.30 -5.28
C MET A 1 5.63 -12.68 -4.16
N SER A 2 6.96 -12.69 -4.31
CA SER A 2 7.95 -12.13 -3.37
C SER A 2 8.39 -10.71 -3.70
N ASN A 3 7.91 -10.15 -4.81
CA ASN A 3 8.36 -8.86 -5.30
C ASN A 3 7.61 -7.72 -4.59
N ILE A 4 8.32 -7.01 -3.71
CA ILE A 4 7.81 -5.87 -2.94
C ILE A 4 8.13 -4.51 -3.59
N SER A 5 8.63 -4.50 -4.83
CA SER A 5 9.00 -3.27 -5.52
C SER A 5 7.77 -2.38 -5.75
N SER A 6 7.88 -1.13 -5.31
CA SER A 6 6.86 -0.11 -5.56
C SER A 6 6.63 0.12 -7.06
N LYS A 7 7.68 0.02 -7.88
CA LYS A 7 7.59 0.12 -9.35
C LYS A 7 6.73 -1.00 -9.93
N ASN A 8 7.03 -2.25 -9.58
CA ASN A 8 6.25 -3.39 -10.06
C ASN A 8 4.79 -3.34 -9.58
N ARG A 9 4.56 -2.79 -8.39
CA ARG A 9 3.20 -2.55 -7.88
C ARG A 9 2.45 -1.53 -8.75
N LEU A 10 3.09 -0.44 -9.15
CA LEU A 10 2.48 0.57 -10.02
C LEU A 10 2.18 0.00 -11.41
N GLU A 11 3.13 -0.73 -12.00
CA GLU A 11 2.90 -1.37 -13.31
C GLU A 11 1.78 -2.41 -13.26
N TYR A 12 1.75 -3.24 -12.22
CA TYR A 12 0.64 -4.19 -12.03
C TYR A 12 -0.72 -3.47 -11.87
N ALA A 13 -0.74 -2.34 -11.15
CA ALA A 13 -1.96 -1.55 -11.00
C ALA A 13 -2.42 -0.96 -12.34
N LYS A 14 -1.50 -0.47 -13.18
CA LYS A 14 -1.80 0.03 -14.52
C LYS A 14 -2.32 -1.08 -15.44
N GLU A 15 -1.65 -2.23 -15.47
CA GLU A 15 -2.01 -3.36 -16.34
C GLU A 15 -3.42 -3.88 -16.06
N HIS A 16 -3.87 -3.79 -14.81
CA HIS A 16 -5.13 -4.36 -14.35
C HIS A 16 -6.19 -3.32 -13.94
N ASP A 17 -5.96 -2.04 -14.22
CA ASP A 17 -6.88 -0.94 -13.88
C ASP A 17 -7.29 -0.94 -12.38
N LEU A 18 -6.30 -1.11 -11.50
CA LEU A 18 -6.52 -1.23 -10.07
C LEU A 18 -6.24 0.07 -9.33
N PRO A 19 -6.97 0.36 -8.23
CA PRO A 19 -6.60 1.42 -7.30
C PRO A 19 -5.17 1.26 -6.77
N PHE A 20 -4.40 2.36 -6.73
CA PHE A 20 -3.02 2.38 -6.24
C PHE A 20 -2.98 2.83 -4.76
N LEU A 21 -3.42 1.96 -3.85
CA LEU A 21 -3.64 2.30 -2.44
C LEU A 21 -2.49 1.85 -1.52
N GLN A 22 -2.50 2.32 -0.27
CA GLN A 22 -1.50 2.03 0.78
C GLN A 22 -1.54 0.57 1.25
N GLY A 23 -2.71 -0.07 1.17
CA GLY A 23 -2.96 -1.41 1.72
C GLY A 23 -2.23 -2.52 0.96
N SER A 24 -1.79 -3.55 1.69
CA SER A 24 -1.37 -4.81 1.07
C SER A 24 -2.58 -5.62 0.59
N SER A 25 -2.40 -6.45 -0.44
CA SER A 25 -3.44 -7.38 -0.86
C SER A 25 -3.82 -8.35 0.27
N PHE A 26 -5.11 -8.69 0.34
CA PHE A 26 -5.63 -9.77 1.18
C PHE A 26 -5.40 -11.16 0.60
N TYR A 27 -5.11 -11.25 -0.70
CA TYR A 27 -4.78 -12.53 -1.32
C TYR A 27 -3.50 -13.10 -0.69
N GLY A 28 -3.58 -14.32 -0.19
CA GLY A 28 -2.50 -14.97 0.56
C GLY A 28 -2.24 -14.38 1.96
N LEU A 29 -3.10 -13.52 2.50
CA LEU A 29 -2.91 -12.92 3.83
C LEU A 29 -2.85 -13.99 4.93
N ILE A 30 -3.69 -15.03 4.82
CA ILE A 30 -3.74 -16.15 5.78
C ILE A 30 -2.43 -16.95 5.81
N ASN A 31 -1.62 -16.88 4.75
CA ASN A 31 -0.34 -17.56 4.65
C ASN A 31 0.80 -16.74 5.30
N ARG A 32 0.58 -15.47 5.66
CA ARG A 32 1.60 -14.65 6.31
C ARG A 32 1.81 -15.08 7.76
N LYS A 33 3.05 -14.97 8.23
CA LYS A 33 3.46 -15.25 9.61
C LYS A 33 3.36 -14.02 10.50
N THR A 34 3.53 -12.81 9.92
CA THR A 34 3.54 -11.57 10.69
C THR A 34 2.81 -10.41 10.00
N PHE A 35 2.25 -9.51 10.82
CA PHE A 35 1.40 -8.39 10.42
C PHE A 35 1.88 -7.08 11.08
N TYR A 36 1.52 -5.93 10.50
CA TYR A 36 1.92 -4.62 11.02
C TYR A 36 3.43 -4.55 11.31
N ASN A 37 4.25 -4.89 10.31
CA ASN A 37 5.68 -5.19 10.46
C ASN A 37 6.57 -3.94 10.51
N ASP A 38 7.84 -4.17 10.82
CA ASP A 38 8.92 -3.19 10.75
C ASP A 38 8.57 -1.88 11.47
N ASP A 39 8.46 -0.76 10.75
CA ASP A 39 8.30 0.55 11.37
C ASP A 39 6.93 0.74 12.03
N TYR A 40 5.93 -0.06 11.68
CA TYR A 40 4.69 -0.13 12.48
C TYR A 40 4.98 -0.64 13.90
N GLN A 41 5.78 -1.70 14.06
CA GLN A 41 6.17 -2.18 15.39
C GLN A 41 7.15 -1.23 16.08
N LYS A 42 8.13 -0.67 15.36
CA LYS A 42 9.09 0.27 15.97
C LYS A 42 8.39 1.51 16.51
N LYS A 43 7.46 2.08 15.74
CA LYS A 43 6.76 3.32 16.09
C LYS A 43 5.63 3.08 17.09
N TYR A 44 4.86 2.01 16.93
CA TYR A 44 3.60 1.82 17.67
C TYR A 44 3.55 0.55 18.52
N GLY A 45 4.60 -0.27 18.57
CA GLY A 45 4.65 -1.53 19.33
C GLY A 45 4.63 -1.36 20.85
N HIS A 46 4.67 -0.13 21.37
CA HIS A 46 4.38 0.16 22.76
C HIS A 46 2.87 0.09 23.08
N ILE A 47 2.00 0.14 22.06
CA ILE A 47 0.55 -0.02 22.19
C ILE A 47 0.22 -1.52 22.22
N PRO A 48 -0.41 -2.05 23.29
CA PRO A 48 -0.57 -3.49 23.48
C PRO A 48 -1.26 -4.23 22.31
N ILE A 49 -2.32 -3.65 21.73
CA ILE A 49 -3.03 -4.28 20.61
C ILE A 49 -2.18 -4.34 19.33
N ILE A 50 -1.30 -3.36 19.12
CA ILE A 50 -0.40 -3.34 17.94
C ILE A 50 0.71 -4.37 18.11
N LYS A 51 1.29 -4.45 19.31
CA LYS A 51 2.27 -5.50 19.64
C LYS A 51 1.67 -6.90 19.46
N ALA A 52 0.49 -7.12 20.02
CA ALA A 52 -0.20 -8.42 19.92
C ALA A 52 -0.58 -8.77 18.48
N SER A 53 -0.91 -7.77 17.65
CA SER A 53 -1.25 -8.00 16.23
C SER A 53 -0.11 -8.53 15.39
N ASN A 54 1.15 -8.40 15.83
CA ASN A 54 2.29 -8.72 14.98
C ASN A 54 2.36 -10.19 14.60
N THR A 55 2.00 -11.08 15.52
CA THR A 55 2.09 -12.55 15.34
C THR A 55 0.75 -13.25 15.49
N ASP A 56 -0.35 -12.49 15.61
CA ASP A 56 -1.71 -13.03 15.76
C ASP A 56 -2.65 -12.36 14.74
N ILE A 57 -3.05 -13.13 13.73
CA ILE A 57 -3.95 -12.65 12.66
C ILE A 57 -5.32 -12.21 13.20
N ARG A 58 -5.83 -12.83 14.28
CA ARG A 58 -7.10 -12.42 14.88
C ARG A 58 -6.97 -11.06 15.53
N LYS A 59 -5.86 -10.81 16.23
CA LYS A 59 -5.55 -9.48 16.79
C LYS A 59 -5.26 -8.46 15.69
N ALA A 60 -4.65 -8.87 14.58
CA ALA A 60 -4.45 -8.01 13.41
C ALA A 60 -5.77 -7.59 12.75
N ILE A 61 -6.71 -8.53 12.57
CA ILE A 61 -8.07 -8.23 12.10
C ILE A 61 -8.76 -7.27 13.07
N GLN A 62 -8.65 -7.53 14.37
CA GLN A 62 -9.27 -6.69 15.40
C GLN A 62 -8.70 -5.26 15.43
N LEU A 63 -7.38 -5.13 15.27
CA LEU A 63 -6.69 -3.85 15.14
C LEU A 63 -7.17 -3.10 13.90
N CYS A 64 -7.23 -3.78 12.75
CA CYS A 64 -7.72 -3.21 11.50
C CYS A 64 -9.15 -2.67 11.67
N ALA A 65 -10.06 -3.47 12.23
CA ALA A 65 -11.46 -3.09 12.39
C ALA A 65 -11.65 -1.86 13.31
N THR A 66 -10.87 -1.77 14.39
CA THR A 66 -11.08 -0.73 15.42
C THR A 66 -10.23 0.52 15.21
N GLN A 67 -8.95 0.36 14.83
CA GLN A 67 -8.02 1.47 14.69
C GLN A 67 -7.92 1.94 13.25
N CYS A 68 -7.86 1.02 12.28
CA CYS A 68 -7.66 1.41 10.88
C CYS A 68 -8.97 1.75 10.15
N ALA A 69 -10.05 1.04 10.44
CA ALA A 69 -11.37 1.33 9.87
C ALA A 69 -12.20 2.26 10.78
N GLN A 70 -11.72 2.53 12.00
CA GLN A 70 -12.44 3.33 13.01
C GLN A 70 -13.86 2.77 13.32
N GLY A 71 -14.01 1.46 13.17
CA GLY A 71 -15.24 0.72 13.44
C GLY A 71 -15.34 0.22 14.88
N ARG A 72 -16.27 -0.71 15.12
CA ARG A 72 -16.43 -1.36 16.42
C ARG A 72 -15.52 -2.57 16.59
N ALA A 73 -15.38 -3.03 17.83
CA ALA A 73 -14.81 -4.35 18.09
C ALA A 73 -15.66 -5.44 17.39
N LEU A 74 -14.99 -6.46 16.86
CA LEU A 74 -15.65 -7.57 16.20
C LEU A 74 -15.90 -8.67 17.23
N ASN A 75 -17.01 -9.38 17.09
CA ASN A 75 -17.26 -10.60 17.84
C ASN A 75 -16.43 -11.74 17.26
N ASP A 76 -16.17 -12.78 18.05
CA ASP A 76 -15.33 -13.90 17.62
C ASP A 76 -15.82 -14.57 16.33
N TRP A 77 -17.14 -14.76 16.19
CA TRP A 77 -17.72 -15.36 14.98
C TRP A 77 -17.53 -14.50 13.71
N GLU A 78 -17.41 -13.17 13.85
CA GLU A 78 -17.13 -12.27 12.74
C GLU A 78 -15.67 -12.39 12.30
N ILE A 79 -14.75 -12.52 13.26
CA ILE A 79 -13.34 -12.78 12.98
C ILE A 79 -13.18 -14.13 12.29
N GLU A 80 -13.84 -15.18 12.76
CA GLU A 80 -13.79 -16.49 12.11
C GLU A 80 -14.42 -16.48 10.71
N SER A 81 -15.45 -15.67 10.47
CA SER A 81 -16.03 -15.47 9.14
C SER A 81 -15.04 -14.81 8.18
N ILE A 82 -14.30 -13.79 8.64
CA ILE A 82 -13.24 -13.14 7.88
C ILE A 82 -12.10 -14.14 7.59
N LEU A 83 -11.69 -14.94 8.57
CA LEU A 83 -10.67 -15.97 8.38
C LEU A 83 -11.12 -17.07 7.41
N ALA A 84 -12.39 -17.48 7.46
CA ALA A 84 -12.97 -18.41 6.50
C ALA A 84 -12.86 -17.83 5.07
N TYR A 85 -13.19 -16.55 4.88
CA TYR A 85 -13.00 -15.87 3.59
C TYR A 85 -11.52 -15.81 3.18
N TYR A 86 -10.61 -15.42 4.08
CA TYR A 86 -9.18 -15.38 3.80
C TYR A 86 -8.60 -16.75 3.42
N ASN A 87 -9.13 -17.85 3.94
CA ASN A 87 -8.76 -19.20 3.51
C ASN A 87 -9.15 -19.47 2.05
N THR A 88 -10.29 -18.93 1.58
CA THR A 88 -10.71 -19.10 0.17
C THR A 88 -9.73 -18.42 -0.79
N ILE A 89 -9.22 -17.25 -0.41
CA ILE A 89 -8.22 -16.47 -1.15
C ILE A 89 -6.77 -16.70 -0.68
N GLY A 90 -6.54 -17.77 0.08
CA GLY A 90 -5.20 -18.19 0.49
C GLY A 90 -4.39 -18.74 -0.69
N LEU A 91 -3.07 -18.63 -0.61
CA LEU A 91 -2.14 -19.16 -1.61
C LEU A 91 -2.37 -20.66 -1.80
N LYS A 92 -2.40 -21.09 -3.06
CA LYS A 92 -2.42 -22.48 -3.49
C LYS A 92 -1.03 -22.86 -4.00
N VAL A 93 -0.76 -24.16 -4.09
CA VAL A 93 0.55 -24.67 -4.56
C VAL A 93 0.91 -24.13 -5.95
N LYS A 94 -0.09 -23.97 -6.84
CA LYS A 94 0.11 -23.41 -8.19
C LYS A 94 0.61 -21.95 -8.18
N ASP A 95 0.33 -21.20 -7.11
CA ASP A 95 0.70 -19.78 -7.00
C ASP A 95 2.17 -19.61 -6.57
N LEU A 96 2.81 -20.68 -6.08
CA LEU A 96 4.18 -20.67 -5.60
C LEU A 96 5.23 -20.80 -6.71
N ASN A 97 4.80 -20.98 -7.97
CA ASN A 97 5.68 -21.11 -9.14
C ASN A 97 6.85 -22.10 -8.92
N LEU A 98 6.56 -23.24 -8.31
CA LEU A 98 7.55 -24.29 -8.03
C LEU A 98 8.13 -24.86 -9.31
N LYS A 99 9.44 -25.06 -9.36
CA LYS A 99 10.10 -25.81 -10.44
C LYS A 99 9.70 -27.29 -10.35
N PRO A 100 9.68 -28.04 -11.47
CA PRO A 100 9.34 -29.47 -11.46
C PRO A 100 10.16 -30.29 -10.46
N ALA A 101 11.45 -29.99 -10.31
CA ALA A 101 12.32 -30.66 -9.34
C ALA A 101 11.92 -30.37 -7.89
N GLU A 102 11.60 -29.11 -7.56
CA GLU A 102 11.15 -28.71 -6.22
C GLU A 102 9.82 -29.37 -5.87
N LYS A 103 8.90 -29.43 -6.85
CA LYS A 103 7.61 -30.10 -6.69
C LYS A 103 7.79 -31.59 -6.38
N LYS A 104 8.62 -32.29 -7.15
CA LYS A 104 8.91 -33.72 -6.92
C LYS A 104 9.51 -33.96 -5.54
N GLU A 105 10.44 -33.12 -5.11
CA GLU A 105 11.07 -33.23 -3.80
C GLU A 105 10.07 -33.05 -2.66
N ILE A 106 9.18 -32.06 -2.77
CA ILE A 106 8.11 -31.82 -1.79
C ILE A 106 7.13 -33.00 -1.77
N GLU A 107 6.74 -33.53 -2.92
CA GLU A 107 5.86 -34.70 -3.02
C GLU A 107 6.48 -35.95 -2.40
N THR A 108 7.76 -36.21 -2.64
CA THR A 108 8.51 -37.30 -1.99
C THR A 108 8.53 -37.13 -0.48
N ALA A 109 8.82 -35.93 0.03
CA ALA A 109 8.85 -35.67 1.46
C ALA A 109 7.50 -35.95 2.14
N ILE A 110 6.39 -35.59 1.48
CA ILE A 110 5.03 -35.86 1.96
C ILE A 110 4.73 -37.37 1.93
N ASN A 111 4.98 -38.03 0.81
CA ASN A 111 4.63 -39.44 0.61
C ASN A 111 5.43 -40.38 1.53
N GLU A 112 6.70 -40.06 1.78
CA GLU A 112 7.58 -40.87 2.62
C GLU A 112 7.56 -40.45 4.10
N ASN A 113 6.86 -39.37 4.43
CA ASN A 113 6.84 -38.76 5.76
C ASN A 113 8.26 -38.48 6.30
N LYS A 114 9.15 -38.02 5.42
CA LYS A 114 10.57 -37.73 5.71
C LYS A 114 10.91 -36.32 5.23
N ASN A 115 11.83 -35.65 5.92
CA ASN A 115 12.32 -34.32 5.53
C ASN A 115 11.20 -33.25 5.41
N LEU A 116 10.07 -33.43 6.10
CA LEU A 116 8.93 -32.50 6.04
C LEU A 116 9.32 -31.06 6.38
N HIS A 117 10.22 -30.86 7.34
CA HIS A 117 10.68 -29.52 7.71
C HIS A 117 11.38 -28.80 6.55
N GLN A 118 12.21 -29.51 5.79
CA GLN A 118 12.89 -28.97 4.60
C GLN A 118 11.88 -28.66 3.49
N ALA A 119 10.88 -29.52 3.30
CA ALA A 119 9.81 -29.29 2.33
C ALA A 119 8.97 -28.04 2.68
N VAL A 120 8.62 -27.85 3.97
CA VAL A 120 7.94 -26.64 4.46
C VAL A 120 8.80 -25.41 4.20
N HIS A 121 10.09 -25.43 4.55
CA HIS A 121 10.98 -24.30 4.32
C HIS A 121 11.03 -23.90 2.84
N LYS A 122 11.14 -24.87 1.92
CA LYS A 122 11.12 -24.62 0.47
C LYS A 122 9.83 -23.97 -0.02
N LEU A 123 8.68 -24.32 0.57
CA LEU A 123 7.41 -23.67 0.25
C LEU A 123 7.39 -22.23 0.75
N GLU A 124 7.89 -22.01 1.97
CA GLU A 124 7.92 -20.69 2.62
C GLU A 124 8.80 -19.68 1.88
N GLU A 125 9.88 -20.13 1.23
CA GLU A 125 10.74 -19.29 0.38
C GLU A 125 10.03 -18.72 -0.87
N LYS A 126 8.87 -19.27 -1.26
CA LYS A 126 8.17 -18.89 -2.50
C LYS A 126 7.20 -17.73 -2.32
N TYR A 127 6.92 -17.32 -1.08
CA TYR A 127 5.97 -16.26 -0.81
C TYR A 127 6.45 -15.30 0.29
N LEU A 128 5.82 -14.14 0.38
CA LEU A 128 6.09 -13.18 1.44
C LEU A 128 5.44 -13.65 2.73
N ALA A 129 6.21 -14.29 3.61
CA ALA A 129 5.79 -14.59 4.98
C ALA A 129 5.50 -13.31 5.79
N THR A 130 6.10 -12.19 5.40
CA THR A 130 6.01 -10.87 6.04
C THR A 130 5.76 -9.82 4.95
N SER A 131 4.89 -8.84 5.20
CA SER A 131 4.74 -7.66 4.35
C SER A 131 5.56 -6.51 4.95
N PRO A 132 6.72 -6.17 4.38
CA PRO A 132 7.55 -5.12 4.95
C PRO A 132 6.88 -3.75 4.85
N ALA A 133 7.26 -2.86 5.77
CA ALA A 133 6.78 -1.50 5.83
C ALA A 133 7.83 -0.55 6.42
N HIS A 134 8.58 0.11 5.53
CA HIS A 134 9.55 1.12 5.92
C HIS A 134 8.97 2.51 5.70
N PHE A 135 8.96 3.30 6.78
CA PHE A 135 8.51 4.68 6.76
C PHE A 135 9.70 5.56 6.38
N ALA A 136 9.50 6.44 5.40
CA ALA A 136 10.46 7.46 5.05
C ALA A 136 10.02 8.81 5.61
N ASP A 137 10.98 9.68 5.88
CA ASP A 137 10.70 11.09 6.12
C ASP A 137 10.15 11.75 4.84
N HIS A 138 9.45 12.86 5.01
CA HIS A 138 9.04 13.68 3.88
C HIS A 138 10.22 14.51 3.36
N LYS A 139 10.28 14.68 2.04
CA LYS A 139 11.23 15.61 1.41
C LYS A 139 10.72 17.05 1.46
N GLU A 140 11.66 18.00 1.40
CA GLU A 140 11.37 19.41 1.17
C GLU A 140 11.08 19.69 -0.30
N TYR A 141 10.36 20.79 -0.57
CA TYR A 141 10.01 21.17 -1.93
C TYR A 141 11.20 21.71 -2.73
N THR A 142 11.40 21.12 -3.89
CA THR A 142 12.27 21.63 -4.96
C THR A 142 11.46 21.75 -6.24
N PRO A 143 11.48 22.90 -6.94
CA PRO A 143 10.79 23.03 -8.23
C PRO A 143 11.28 21.99 -9.25
N ILE A 144 10.36 21.46 -10.06
CA ILE A 144 10.74 20.62 -11.19
C ILE A 144 11.55 21.41 -12.23
N THR A 145 12.57 20.77 -12.78
CA THR A 145 13.44 21.29 -13.83
C THR A 145 12.72 21.41 -15.18
N GLU A 146 13.30 22.15 -16.12
CA GLU A 146 12.77 22.23 -17.50
C GLU A 146 12.81 20.89 -18.24
N ALA A 147 13.70 19.98 -17.85
CA ALA A 147 13.75 18.62 -18.38
C ALA A 147 12.56 17.80 -17.86
N GLU A 148 12.32 17.81 -16.54
CA GLU A 148 11.20 17.10 -15.89
C GLU A 148 9.83 17.63 -16.36
N LYS A 149 9.70 18.93 -16.65
CA LYS A 149 8.49 19.51 -17.27
C LYS A 149 8.14 18.93 -18.63
N LYS A 150 9.08 18.26 -19.30
CA LYS A 150 8.92 17.65 -20.62
C LYS A 150 8.99 16.12 -20.57
N ASP A 151 9.15 15.55 -19.38
CA ASP A 151 9.21 14.11 -19.20
C ASP A 151 7.80 13.50 -19.26
N THR A 152 7.45 12.96 -20.43
CA THR A 152 6.15 12.34 -20.69
C THR A 152 5.95 11.04 -19.91
N GLU A 153 7.01 10.28 -19.60
CA GLU A 153 6.88 9.02 -18.87
C GLU A 153 6.54 9.30 -17.40
N SER A 154 7.34 10.13 -16.74
CA SER A 154 7.10 10.55 -15.36
C SER A 154 5.75 11.27 -15.20
N PHE A 155 5.37 12.11 -16.18
CA PHE A 155 4.04 12.73 -16.21
C PHE A 155 2.91 11.69 -16.25
N LYS A 156 3.00 10.67 -17.11
CA LYS A 156 1.97 9.61 -17.21
C LYS A 156 1.90 8.76 -15.95
N ASN A 157 3.04 8.46 -15.32
CA ASN A 157 3.08 7.78 -14.02
C ASN A 157 2.40 8.62 -12.95
N GLY A 158 2.73 9.91 -12.86
CA GLY A 158 2.15 10.84 -11.91
C GLY A 158 0.65 11.02 -12.11
N GLN A 159 0.21 11.08 -13.37
CA GLN A 159 -1.21 11.11 -13.72
C GLN A 159 -1.91 9.85 -13.20
N PHE A 160 -1.37 8.66 -13.50
CA PHE A 160 -1.96 7.41 -13.04
C PHE A 160 -2.07 7.38 -11.51
N ILE A 161 -1.00 7.76 -10.80
CA ILE A 161 -1.00 7.86 -9.34
C ILE A 161 -2.09 8.83 -8.87
N TYR A 162 -2.16 10.04 -9.43
CA TYR A 162 -3.20 11.00 -9.03
C TYR A 162 -4.61 10.44 -9.20
N GLU A 163 -4.88 9.80 -10.35
CA GLU A 163 -6.21 9.29 -10.68
C GLU A 163 -6.58 8.03 -9.89
N HIS A 164 -5.64 7.12 -9.65
CA HIS A 164 -5.91 5.81 -9.04
C HIS A 164 -5.57 5.73 -7.54
N SER A 165 -4.87 6.72 -7.01
CA SER A 165 -4.60 6.87 -5.57
C SER A 165 -5.39 8.04 -4.99
N CYS A 166 -5.14 9.26 -5.47
CA CYS A 166 -5.72 10.46 -4.86
C CYS A 166 -7.23 10.55 -5.14
N LEU A 167 -7.63 10.52 -6.41
CA LEU A 167 -9.04 10.64 -6.78
C LEU A 167 -9.89 9.45 -6.31
N HIS A 168 -9.30 8.27 -6.12
CA HIS A 168 -10.02 7.12 -5.56
C HIS A 168 -10.75 7.44 -4.25
N CYS A 169 -10.13 8.27 -3.39
CA CYS A 169 -10.71 8.70 -2.12
C CYS A 169 -11.27 10.12 -2.13
N HIS A 170 -10.65 11.01 -2.91
CA HIS A 170 -10.90 12.45 -2.86
C HIS A 170 -11.84 12.96 -3.96
N GLU A 171 -12.09 12.20 -5.03
CA GLU A 171 -13.07 12.58 -6.05
C GLU A 171 -14.48 12.52 -5.48
N GLY A 172 -15.22 13.63 -5.63
CA GLY A 172 -16.59 13.77 -5.13
C GLY A 172 -16.71 13.50 -3.62
N GLU A 173 -15.63 13.68 -2.87
CA GLU A 173 -15.55 13.42 -1.43
C GLU A 173 -15.96 11.99 -1.01
N ARG A 174 -15.74 11.00 -1.89
CA ARG A 174 -16.22 9.63 -1.71
C ARG A 174 -15.86 9.00 -0.36
N TYR A 175 -14.62 9.15 0.07
CA TYR A 175 -14.11 8.63 1.36
C TYR A 175 -13.39 9.69 2.19
N SER A 176 -13.30 10.92 1.69
CA SER A 176 -12.54 12.01 2.27
C SER A 176 -13.30 13.31 2.14
N PHE A 177 -13.32 14.10 3.21
CA PHE A 177 -13.89 15.47 3.23
C PHE A 177 -12.94 16.53 2.64
N PHE A 178 -12.02 16.10 1.78
CA PHE A 178 -11.11 16.99 1.07
C PHE A 178 -11.28 16.67 -0.41
N SER A 179 -12.12 17.43 -1.09
CA SER A 179 -12.40 17.21 -2.51
C SER A 179 -11.18 17.50 -3.37
N LEU A 180 -10.87 16.58 -4.28
CA LEU A 180 -9.92 16.77 -5.38
C LEU A 180 -10.61 16.40 -6.69
N ASP A 181 -10.20 17.06 -7.77
CA ASP A 181 -10.67 16.79 -9.12
C ASP A 181 -9.55 17.06 -10.13
N LYS A 182 -9.86 17.00 -11.43
CA LYS A 182 -8.89 17.31 -12.50
C LYS A 182 -8.85 18.80 -12.88
N SER A 183 -9.39 19.69 -12.04
CA SER A 183 -9.36 21.14 -12.30
C SER A 183 -7.99 21.74 -11.96
N LYS A 184 -7.63 22.83 -12.67
CA LYS A 184 -6.43 23.62 -12.37
C LYS A 184 -6.38 24.07 -10.91
N PHE A 185 -7.55 24.35 -10.30
CA PHE A 185 -7.64 24.79 -8.91
C PHE A 185 -7.18 23.72 -7.92
N SER A 186 -7.60 22.46 -8.09
CA SER A 186 -7.14 21.34 -7.26
C SER A 186 -5.62 21.19 -7.30
N PHE A 187 -5.03 21.24 -8.50
CA PHE A 187 -3.58 21.16 -8.67
C PHE A 187 -2.85 22.35 -8.04
N MET A 188 -3.35 23.58 -8.23
CA MET A 188 -2.76 24.77 -7.61
C MET A 188 -2.81 24.72 -6.07
N ASN A 189 -3.90 24.23 -5.48
CA ASN A 189 -4.04 24.07 -4.04
C ASN A 189 -3.02 23.05 -3.48
N LEU A 190 -2.94 21.87 -4.10
CA LEU A 190 -1.95 20.84 -3.72
C LEU A 190 -0.51 21.35 -3.84
N LEU A 191 -0.19 22.02 -4.95
CA LEU A 191 1.13 22.59 -5.17
C LEU A 191 1.45 23.68 -4.14
N SER A 192 0.50 24.57 -3.84
CA SER A 192 0.68 25.64 -2.84
C SER A 192 0.97 25.07 -1.45
N ARG A 193 0.23 24.04 -1.03
CA ARG A 193 0.47 23.35 0.26
C ARG A 193 1.81 22.65 0.30
N THR A 194 2.20 22.02 -0.81
CA THR A 194 3.49 21.34 -0.94
C THR A 194 4.65 22.33 -0.84
N LYS A 195 4.59 23.44 -1.58
CA LYS A 195 5.58 24.54 -1.52
C LYS A 195 5.72 25.15 -0.13
N ALA A 196 4.60 25.35 0.56
CA ALA A 196 4.59 25.94 1.89
C ALA A 196 4.89 24.92 3.01
N ASN A 197 5.21 23.67 2.64
CA ASN A 197 5.37 22.54 3.55
C ASN A 197 4.25 22.45 4.61
N LYS A 198 3.00 22.73 4.21
CA LYS A 198 1.82 22.74 5.10
C LYS A 198 1.19 21.36 5.22
N ASP A 199 0.26 21.22 6.16
CA ASP A 199 -0.63 20.06 6.21
C ASP A 199 -1.40 19.92 4.87
N GLY A 200 -1.42 18.70 4.34
CA GLY A 200 -1.90 18.41 3.00
C GLY A 200 -0.86 18.60 1.88
N SER A 201 0.39 18.92 2.20
CA SER A 201 1.52 18.74 1.27
C SER A 201 1.58 17.29 0.81
N ILE A 202 1.78 17.06 -0.50
CA ILE A 202 1.85 15.69 -1.04
C ILE A 202 3.00 14.90 -0.43
N TYR A 203 4.09 15.55 -0.01
CA TYR A 203 5.22 14.86 0.62
C TYR A 203 4.90 14.45 2.05
N LYS A 204 4.33 15.37 2.84
CA LYS A 204 3.96 15.09 4.23
C LYS A 204 2.84 14.07 4.32
N ILE A 205 1.77 14.28 3.57
CA ILE A 205 0.55 13.47 3.68
C ILE A 205 0.80 12.03 3.23
N THR A 206 1.63 11.84 2.20
CA THR A 206 1.99 10.52 1.69
C THR A 206 2.84 9.76 2.69
N ARG A 207 3.77 10.42 3.40
CA ARG A 207 4.71 9.75 4.31
C ARG A 207 4.22 9.63 5.75
N HIS A 208 3.38 10.53 6.21
CA HIS A 208 2.90 10.55 7.59
C HIS A 208 1.42 10.18 7.72
N GLY A 209 0.65 10.23 6.63
CA GLY A 209 -0.80 10.07 6.67
C GLY A 209 -1.50 11.20 7.44
N THR A 210 -2.76 10.98 7.78
CA THR A 210 -3.52 11.81 8.73
C THR A 210 -3.97 11.00 9.92
N TYR A 211 -4.45 11.68 10.94
CA TYR A 211 -5.11 11.10 12.09
C TYR A 211 -6.61 11.44 12.09
N PRO A 212 -7.47 10.57 12.65
CA PRO A 212 -8.86 10.92 12.92
C PRO A 212 -8.96 12.16 13.82
N LEU A 213 -9.94 13.02 13.53
CA LEU A 213 -10.27 14.18 14.38
C LEU A 213 -11.57 13.92 15.12
N ALA A 214 -11.80 14.62 16.23
CA ALA A 214 -13.08 14.55 16.95
C ALA A 214 -14.23 14.89 15.99
N GLY A 215 -15.23 14.00 15.89
CA GLY A 215 -16.35 14.12 14.95
C GLY A 215 -16.03 13.72 13.49
N LYS A 216 -14.76 13.46 13.14
CA LYS A 216 -14.32 13.05 11.80
C LYS A 216 -13.41 11.83 11.88
N LYS A 217 -14.00 10.65 11.72
CA LYS A 217 -13.29 9.37 11.81
C LYS A 217 -12.44 9.01 10.59
N ALA A 218 -12.67 9.65 9.45
CA ALA A 218 -11.89 9.39 8.24
C ALA A 218 -10.42 9.83 8.44
N TYR A 219 -9.48 8.96 8.07
CA TYR A 219 -8.07 9.29 8.00
C TYR A 219 -7.43 8.66 6.76
N MET A 220 -6.33 9.24 6.31
CA MET A 220 -5.50 8.72 5.21
C MET A 220 -4.31 7.96 5.81
N PRO A 221 -4.16 6.65 5.56
CA PRO A 221 -2.94 5.94 5.91
C PRO A 221 -1.73 6.48 5.14
N LEU A 222 -0.54 6.34 5.71
CA LEU A 222 0.71 6.63 5.01
C LEU A 222 1.05 5.56 3.97
N TYR A 223 1.88 5.92 3.00
CA TYR A 223 2.55 5.01 2.06
C TYR A 223 3.97 4.68 2.54
N PRO A 224 4.22 3.42 2.98
CA PRO A 224 5.57 2.92 3.14
C PRO A 224 6.32 2.89 1.80
N MET A 225 7.65 2.76 1.86
CA MET A 225 8.51 2.75 0.67
C MET A 225 8.20 1.58 -0.29
N GLU A 226 7.71 0.46 0.23
CA GLU A 226 7.24 -0.68 -0.58
C GLU A 226 5.95 -0.36 -1.36
N LYS A 227 5.20 0.67 -0.95
CA LYS A 227 3.90 1.02 -1.50
C LYS A 227 3.97 2.22 -2.43
N MET A 228 4.85 3.17 -2.15
CA MET A 228 5.17 4.29 -3.05
C MET A 228 6.62 4.73 -2.83
N SER A 229 7.47 4.63 -3.85
CA SER A 229 8.88 5.09 -3.77
C SER A 229 8.99 6.61 -3.86
N GLU A 230 10.18 7.16 -3.61
CA GLU A 230 10.46 8.58 -3.84
C GLU A 230 10.33 8.97 -5.32
N ASP A 231 10.75 8.09 -6.25
CA ASP A 231 10.58 8.34 -7.69
C ASP A 231 9.11 8.49 -8.06
N GLN A 232 8.23 7.63 -7.54
CA GLN A 232 6.78 7.73 -7.79
C GLN A 232 6.17 9.00 -7.17
N LEU A 233 6.70 9.46 -6.05
CA LEU A 233 6.30 10.72 -5.45
C LEU A 233 6.80 11.93 -6.26
N THR A 234 7.96 11.81 -6.92
CA THR A 234 8.46 12.77 -7.91
C THR A 234 7.59 12.77 -9.17
N ASP A 235 7.22 11.61 -9.71
CA ASP A 235 6.28 11.49 -10.84
C ASP A 235 4.96 12.23 -10.53
N LEU A 236 4.40 12.00 -9.33
CA LEU A 236 3.19 12.70 -8.87
C LEU A 236 3.38 14.23 -8.80
N GLN A 237 4.53 14.70 -8.30
CA GLN A 237 4.86 16.13 -8.30
C GLN A 237 4.92 16.68 -9.73
N ILE A 238 5.61 16.00 -10.65
CA ILE A 238 5.74 16.40 -12.05
C ILE A 238 4.36 16.58 -12.67
N TYR A 239 3.45 15.63 -12.46
CA TYR A 239 2.08 15.74 -12.93
C TYR A 239 1.35 16.96 -12.33
N ILE A 240 1.37 17.12 -11.00
CA ILE A 240 0.69 18.22 -10.31
C ILE A 240 1.21 19.60 -10.76
N GLU A 241 2.53 19.78 -10.86
CA GLU A 241 3.13 21.06 -11.26
C GLU A 241 2.79 21.43 -12.70
N ASN A 242 2.85 20.46 -13.61
CA ASN A 242 2.47 20.65 -15.00
C ASN A 242 0.98 21.03 -15.13
N MET A 243 0.10 20.31 -14.44
CA MET A 243 -1.34 20.58 -14.48
C MET A 243 -1.71 21.91 -13.80
N ALA A 244 -1.00 22.31 -12.75
CA ALA A 244 -1.20 23.60 -12.07
C ALA A 244 -0.92 24.81 -12.98
N VAL A 245 -0.04 24.67 -13.98
CA VAL A 245 0.23 25.72 -14.98
C VAL A 245 -0.49 25.52 -16.32
N GLY A 246 -1.26 24.43 -16.46
CA GLY A 246 -1.99 24.11 -17.68
C GLY A 246 -1.17 23.40 -18.77
N ASN A 247 0.01 22.86 -18.43
CA ASN A 247 0.83 22.07 -19.35
C ASN A 247 0.39 20.59 -19.30
N ASN A 248 -0.63 20.21 -20.07
CA ASN A 248 -1.05 18.81 -20.15
C ASN A 248 -0.22 18.05 -21.20
N LEU A 249 0.68 17.17 -20.77
CA LEU A 249 1.51 16.36 -21.68
C LEU A 249 0.78 15.13 -22.25
N ALA A 250 -0.37 14.72 -21.70
CA ALA A 250 -1.16 13.61 -22.23
C ALA A 250 -1.98 13.99 -23.47
N ALA A 251 -2.12 15.28 -23.78
CA ALA A 251 -2.83 15.80 -24.93
C ALA A 251 -1.92 16.06 -26.16
N LYS A 252 -0.63 15.72 -26.05
CA LYS A 252 0.38 15.83 -27.11
C LYS A 252 0.73 14.44 -27.62
#